data_AF-A0AAV0IX50-F1
#
_entry.id   AF-A0AAV0IX50-F1
#
_cell.length_a   1.000
_cell.length_b   1.000
_cell.length_c   1.000
_cell.angle_alpha   90.00
_cell.angle_beta   90.00
_cell.angle_gamma   90.00
#
_symmetry.space_group_name_H-M   'P 1'
#
loop_
_entity.id
_entity.type
_entity.pdbx_description
1 polymer ?
#
loop_
_entity_poly.entity_id
_entity_poly.type
_entity_poly.pdbx_seq_one_letter_code
_entity_poly.pdbx_strand_id
1 'polypeptide(L)'
;MASSSALFVSPFAPSFAAVSRVSYKPFLTQKLPFLRPISLIKASSTSAGYSAAPVADKPSKSFKSTSWQWKFNEKSISIYYEEHSKNNSDSPKDILMIPTISDVSTVEEWRSVALDIVQRAGGADWRATIVDWPGLGYSDRPKIDYNADVMEKFLVDFINSPDSPLKNSANDLVVFGGGHAATILVRAAKKGLVKPAVIAAVAPTWAGPLPIVFGRDSNMESRYGLLRGTLRAPGVGWMMYNMLVSNEKAIQSQYKSHVYADPNNVTPEVVESRYALTKKQGARYAPAAFLTGLLDPVQSREEFVDLFTGLDGKIPVLVVSSKGSPRRSKAEMEALRGASGVTKFVEVPGALLPQEEYPSVVAEELFQFLQETS
;
A
#
# COMPACT_ATOMS: atom_id res chain seq x y z
N MET A 1 -38.55 43.25 -2.15
CA MET A 1 -39.77 42.42 -2.10
C MET A 1 -40.06 41.99 -3.54
N ALA A 2 -39.55 40.84 -3.99
CA ALA A 2 -40.00 39.47 -3.75
C ALA A 2 -41.30 39.12 -4.49
N SER A 3 -41.15 38.31 -5.56
CA SER A 3 -42.07 37.30 -6.13
C SER A 3 -41.42 36.86 -7.46
N SER A 4 -40.67 35.75 -7.60
CA SER A 4 -40.86 34.32 -7.28
C SER A 4 -42.08 33.67 -7.92
N SER A 5 -41.78 32.74 -8.85
CA SER A 5 -42.53 31.59 -9.40
C SER A 5 -42.26 31.51 -10.91
N ALA A 6 -41.90 30.40 -11.55
CA ALA A 6 -41.90 28.99 -11.18
C ALA A 6 -40.88 28.24 -12.06
N LEU A 7 -40.55 26.99 -11.73
CA LEU A 7 -40.68 25.84 -12.63
C LEU A 7 -40.27 24.56 -11.89
N PHE A 8 -41.24 23.65 -11.82
CA PHE A 8 -41.12 22.29 -11.33
C PHE A 8 -40.26 21.45 -12.27
N VAL A 9 -39.39 20.61 -11.72
CA VAL A 9 -38.77 19.48 -12.44
C VAL A 9 -38.96 18.23 -11.59
N SER A 10 -39.71 17.27 -12.13
CA SER A 10 -40.01 15.97 -11.55
C SER A 10 -38.80 15.02 -11.53
N PRO A 11 -38.70 14.09 -10.58
CA PRO A 11 -37.65 13.08 -10.55
C PRO A 11 -38.06 11.83 -11.36
N PHE A 12 -37.17 11.39 -12.25
CA PHE A 12 -37.25 10.10 -12.94
C PHE A 12 -36.84 8.96 -11.98
N ALA A 13 -37.70 7.94 -11.85
CA ALA A 13 -37.41 6.67 -11.20
C ALA A 13 -37.03 5.61 -12.26
N PRO A 14 -36.06 4.71 -12.01
CA PRO A 14 -35.78 3.61 -12.93
C PRO A 14 -36.68 2.41 -12.65
N SER A 15 -37.22 1.84 -13.73
CA SER A 15 -37.98 0.58 -13.76
C SER A 15 -37.09 -0.63 -13.45
N PHE A 16 -37.54 -1.46 -12.51
CA PHE A 16 -37.02 -2.80 -12.28
C PHE A 16 -37.65 -3.76 -13.31
N ALA A 17 -36.84 -4.30 -14.22
CA ALA A 17 -37.24 -5.41 -15.07
C ALA A 17 -37.02 -6.74 -14.34
N ALA A 18 -38.11 -7.50 -14.19
CA ALA A 18 -38.13 -8.84 -13.64
C ALA A 18 -37.42 -9.82 -14.58
N VAL A 19 -36.49 -10.63 -14.05
CA VAL A 19 -35.98 -11.82 -14.72
C VAL A 19 -36.49 -13.06 -13.99
N SER A 20 -37.07 -13.92 -14.80
CA SER A 20 -37.88 -15.08 -14.46
C SER A 20 -37.10 -16.19 -13.77
N ARG A 21 -37.78 -16.84 -12.83
CA ARG A 21 -37.37 -18.09 -12.16
C ARG A 21 -37.25 -19.23 -13.18
N VAL A 22 -36.14 -19.96 -13.16
CA VAL A 22 -36.07 -21.32 -13.68
C VAL A 22 -35.88 -22.26 -12.50
N SER A 23 -36.87 -23.14 -12.31
CA SER A 23 -36.89 -24.18 -11.31
C SER A 23 -36.07 -25.39 -11.77
N TYR A 24 -35.12 -25.84 -10.95
CA TYR A 24 -34.60 -27.20 -11.00
C TYR A 24 -34.90 -27.87 -9.65
N LYS A 25 -35.63 -28.98 -9.70
CA LYS A 25 -35.92 -29.89 -8.58
C LYS A 25 -35.05 -31.16 -8.71
N PRO A 26 -34.91 -31.95 -7.62
CA PRO A 26 -33.65 -32.54 -7.20
C PRO A 26 -33.47 -34.00 -7.63
N PHE A 27 -32.23 -34.47 -7.60
CA PHE A 27 -31.93 -35.91 -7.52
C PHE A 27 -31.18 -36.23 -6.23
N LEU A 28 -31.64 -37.31 -5.61
CA LEU A 28 -31.35 -37.77 -4.26
C LEU A 28 -30.28 -38.88 -4.30
N THR A 29 -29.43 -38.86 -3.27
CA THR A 29 -28.75 -39.99 -2.59
C THR A 29 -27.74 -40.88 -3.32
N GLN A 30 -26.52 -40.91 -2.76
CA GLN A 30 -25.95 -42.16 -2.25
C GLN A 30 -25.06 -41.92 -1.01
N LYS A 31 -24.90 -42.99 -0.23
CA LYS A 31 -24.64 -43.04 1.23
C LYS A 31 -23.15 -42.89 1.60
N LEU A 32 -22.89 -42.26 2.75
CA LEU A 32 -21.66 -42.41 3.54
C LEU A 32 -21.98 -43.23 4.81
N PRO A 33 -21.12 -44.16 5.27
CA PRO A 33 -21.33 -44.85 6.52
C PRO A 33 -20.78 -44.05 7.71
N PHE A 34 -21.57 -44.16 8.79
CA PHE A 34 -21.32 -43.78 10.17
C PHE A 34 -19.97 -44.23 10.73
N LEU A 35 -19.40 -43.43 11.65
CA LEU A 35 -18.94 -43.90 12.96
C LEU A 35 -19.19 -42.82 14.04
N ARG A 36 -19.42 -43.30 15.26
CA ARG A 36 -20.18 -42.73 16.40
C ARG A 36 -19.35 -41.83 17.36
N PRO A 37 -20.02 -41.11 18.29
CA PRO A 37 -19.46 -40.01 19.08
C PRO A 37 -18.90 -40.45 20.44
N ILE A 38 -18.02 -39.64 21.03
CA ILE A 38 -17.60 -39.81 22.43
C ILE A 38 -17.78 -38.50 23.22
N SER A 39 -18.73 -38.61 24.15
CA SER A 39 -19.04 -37.89 25.40
C SER A 39 -18.35 -36.58 25.78
N LEU A 40 -19.20 -35.58 26.03
CA LEU A 40 -19.02 -34.51 27.01
C LEU A 40 -18.84 -35.07 28.43
N ILE A 41 -17.80 -34.61 29.14
CA ILE A 41 -17.74 -34.62 30.59
C ILE A 41 -17.47 -33.19 31.06
N LYS A 42 -18.39 -32.70 31.89
CA LYS A 42 -18.30 -31.44 32.64
C LYS A 42 -17.81 -31.79 34.04
N ALA A 43 -16.74 -31.16 34.52
CA ALA A 43 -16.45 -31.06 35.95
C ALA A 43 -15.52 -29.87 36.24
N SER A 44 -15.73 -29.31 37.42
CA SER A 44 -15.38 -27.96 37.84
C SER A 44 -13.97 -27.81 38.44
N SER A 45 -13.58 -26.55 38.62
CA SER A 45 -12.39 -26.01 39.26
C SER A 45 -12.02 -26.57 40.64
N THR A 46 -10.71 -26.74 40.88
CA THR A 46 -10.02 -26.38 42.14
C THR A 46 -8.53 -26.11 41.87
N SER A 47 -7.95 -25.22 42.67
CA SER A 47 -6.62 -24.62 42.60
C SER A 47 -5.45 -25.54 42.96
N ALA A 48 -4.25 -25.17 42.47
CA ALA A 48 -3.00 -25.00 43.23
C ALA A 48 -1.81 -25.29 42.30
N GLY A 49 -0.85 -24.35 42.26
CA GLY A 49 0.13 -24.22 41.19
C GLY A 49 1.27 -25.22 41.21
N TYR A 50 1.85 -25.40 40.02
CA TYR A 50 3.22 -25.88 39.83
C TYR A 50 3.80 -25.20 38.57
N SER A 51 5.08 -24.83 38.68
CA SER A 51 5.89 -24.05 37.75
C SER A 51 5.68 -24.35 36.27
N ALA A 52 5.39 -23.30 35.50
CA ALA A 52 5.47 -23.35 34.04
C ALA A 52 6.94 -23.30 33.60
N ALA A 53 7.40 -24.38 32.98
CA ALA A 53 8.59 -24.37 32.12
C ALA A 53 8.37 -23.43 30.92
N PRO A 54 9.41 -22.76 30.39
CA PRO A 54 9.25 -21.81 29.30
C PRO A 54 8.85 -22.56 28.03
N VAL A 55 7.71 -22.16 27.47
CA VAL A 55 7.24 -22.55 26.15
C VAL A 55 8.22 -21.99 25.11
N ALA A 56 8.66 -22.86 24.21
CA ALA A 56 9.64 -22.59 23.16
C ALA A 56 9.33 -21.31 22.35
N ASP A 57 10.37 -20.52 22.13
CA ASP A 57 10.37 -19.28 21.36
C ASP A 57 9.90 -19.51 19.91
N LYS A 58 8.95 -18.68 19.47
CA LYS A 58 8.71 -18.41 18.05
C LYS A 58 10.00 -17.84 17.42
N PRO A 59 10.28 -18.08 16.13
CA PRO A 59 11.51 -17.62 15.50
C PRO A 59 11.66 -16.10 15.66
N SER A 60 12.80 -15.73 16.24
CA SER A 60 13.29 -14.38 16.53
C SER A 60 13.06 -13.41 15.37
N LYS A 61 12.36 -12.31 15.65
CA LYS A 61 12.20 -11.14 14.77
C LYS A 61 13.57 -10.44 14.62
N SER A 62 14.32 -10.70 13.56
CA SER A 62 15.62 -10.05 13.33
C SER A 62 15.48 -8.67 12.64
N PHE A 63 14.58 -7.82 13.13
CA PHE A 63 14.46 -6.44 12.65
C PHE A 63 14.55 -5.44 13.80
N LYS A 64 15.16 -4.28 13.53
CA LYS A 64 15.20 -3.15 14.46
C LYS A 64 14.19 -2.13 13.98
N SER A 65 13.30 -1.68 14.87
CA SER A 65 12.38 -0.58 14.57
C SER A 65 12.72 0.65 15.37
N THR A 66 12.69 1.82 14.74
CA THR A 66 12.90 3.10 15.42
C THR A 66 12.22 4.22 14.63
N SER A 67 12.50 5.48 14.97
CA SER A 67 11.98 6.63 14.24
C SER A 67 13.05 7.65 13.92
N TRP A 68 12.94 8.27 12.75
CA TRP A 68 13.76 9.40 12.31
C TRP A 68 12.92 10.68 12.40
N GLN A 69 13.55 11.80 12.78
CA GLN A 69 12.87 13.09 12.93
C GLN A 69 12.97 13.88 11.64
N TRP A 70 11.91 13.84 10.83
CA TRP A 70 11.85 14.62 9.61
C TRP A 70 11.42 16.05 9.90
N LYS A 71 12.25 17.03 9.52
CA LYS A 71 11.94 18.45 9.65
C LYS A 71 11.23 18.96 8.41
N PHE A 72 9.97 19.36 8.56
CA PHE A 72 9.15 19.90 7.48
C PHE A 72 8.32 21.09 7.96
N ASN A 73 8.52 22.27 7.35
CA ASN A 73 7.84 23.52 7.69
C ASN A 73 7.78 23.79 9.21
N GLU A 74 8.97 23.86 9.84
CA GLU A 74 9.17 24.10 11.27
C GLU A 74 8.64 23.00 12.22
N LYS A 75 8.00 21.96 11.68
CA LYS A 75 7.53 20.80 12.45
C LYS A 75 8.59 19.70 12.41
N SER A 76 8.76 19.03 13.55
CA SER A 76 9.42 17.73 13.62
C SER A 76 8.35 16.66 13.51
N ILE A 77 8.47 15.80 12.52
CA ILE A 77 7.53 14.70 12.25
C ILE A 77 8.28 13.40 12.50
N SER A 78 7.81 12.59 13.45
CA SER A 78 8.40 11.29 13.73
C SER A 78 8.05 10.30 12.62
N ILE A 79 9.06 9.81 11.92
CA ILE A 79 8.95 8.88 10.80
C ILE A 79 9.37 7.50 11.24
N TYR A 80 8.45 6.56 11.25
CA TYR A 80 8.73 5.17 11.62
C TYR A 80 9.42 4.42 10.49
N TYR A 81 10.42 3.62 10.84
CA TYR A 81 11.07 2.71 9.90
C TYR A 81 11.54 1.43 10.60
N GLU A 82 11.74 0.38 9.79
CA GLU A 82 12.29 -0.91 10.20
C GLU A 82 13.54 -1.23 9.38
N GLU A 83 14.60 -1.71 10.05
CA GLU A 83 15.79 -2.26 9.42
C GLU A 83 15.82 -3.77 9.57
N HIS A 84 15.97 -4.47 8.45
CA HIS A 84 16.04 -5.92 8.35
C HIS A 84 17.43 -6.29 7.81
N SER A 85 18.15 -7.16 8.52
CA SER A 85 19.43 -7.71 8.07
C SER A 85 19.64 -9.10 8.64
N LYS A 86 20.39 -9.94 7.93
CA LYS A 86 20.73 -11.31 8.37
C LYS A 86 21.79 -11.31 9.47
N ASN A 87 22.83 -10.49 9.29
CA ASN A 87 23.97 -10.33 10.20
C ASN A 87 24.42 -8.85 10.20
N ASN A 88 25.24 -8.47 11.18
CA ASN A 88 26.00 -7.22 11.11
C ASN A 88 27.16 -7.41 10.11
N SER A 89 26.86 -7.39 8.81
CA SER A 89 27.89 -7.26 7.77
C SER A 89 28.51 -5.87 7.88
N ASP A 90 29.82 -5.76 7.68
CA ASP A 90 30.52 -4.48 7.77
C ASP A 90 30.23 -3.57 6.56
N SER A 91 29.73 -4.12 5.45
CA SER A 91 29.43 -3.38 4.21
C SER A 91 28.25 -3.96 3.42
N PRO A 92 27.01 -3.99 3.98
CA PRO A 92 25.85 -4.46 3.25
C PRO A 92 25.48 -3.48 2.13
N LYS A 93 24.95 -4.01 1.02
CA LYS A 93 24.22 -3.19 0.04
C LYS A 93 22.85 -2.84 0.63
N ASP A 94 22.40 -1.62 0.40
CA ASP A 94 21.16 -1.10 0.99
C ASP A 94 19.98 -1.16 0.00
N ILE A 95 18.84 -1.61 0.52
CA ILE A 95 17.55 -1.57 -0.17
C ILE A 95 16.60 -0.71 0.65
N LEU A 96 16.04 0.33 0.05
CA LEU A 96 14.89 1.05 0.60
C LEU A 96 13.59 0.46 0.03
N MET A 97 12.68 0.01 0.89
CA MET A 97 11.35 -0.46 0.51
C MET A 97 10.29 0.51 1.00
N ILE A 98 9.45 0.98 0.08
CA ILE A 98 8.49 2.03 0.34
C ILE A 98 7.07 1.47 0.14
N PRO A 99 6.27 1.36 1.22
CA PRO A 99 4.88 0.96 1.14
C PRO A 99 4.10 1.78 0.14
N THR A 100 2.99 1.21 -0.32
CA THR A 100 2.00 1.96 -1.09
C THR A 100 1.49 3.18 -0.32
N ILE A 101 0.73 4.03 -1.00
CA ILE A 101 -0.01 5.12 -0.36
C ILE A 101 -1.49 4.73 -0.44
N SER A 102 -2.09 4.51 0.72
CA SER A 102 -3.52 4.24 0.90
C SER A 102 -3.95 4.63 2.32
N ASP A 103 -5.23 4.47 2.63
CA ASP A 103 -5.82 4.81 3.93
C ASP A 103 -5.18 4.04 5.11
N VAL A 104 -4.60 2.87 4.83
CA VAL A 104 -4.09 1.91 5.81
C VAL A 104 -2.70 1.38 5.46
N SER A 105 -1.98 2.08 4.59
CA SER A 105 -0.63 1.65 4.18
C SER A 105 0.38 1.74 5.32
N THR A 106 1.31 0.79 5.33
CA THR A 106 2.33 0.68 6.36
C THR A 106 3.49 -0.24 5.95
N VAL A 107 4.62 -0.18 6.67
CA VAL A 107 5.79 -1.07 6.55
C VAL A 107 5.46 -2.56 6.48
N GLU A 108 4.32 -2.97 7.05
CA GLU A 108 3.89 -4.38 7.06
C GLU A 108 3.77 -4.97 5.66
N GLU A 109 3.45 -4.15 4.66
CA GLU A 109 3.32 -4.54 3.25
C GLU A 109 4.61 -5.18 2.69
N TRP A 110 5.76 -4.84 3.26
CA TRP A 110 7.07 -5.23 2.75
C TRP A 110 7.86 -6.16 3.68
N ARG A 111 7.41 -6.38 4.91
CA ARG A 111 8.16 -7.17 5.92
C ARG A 111 8.55 -8.55 5.41
N SER A 112 7.62 -9.28 4.81
CA SER A 112 7.88 -10.63 4.29
C SER A 112 8.85 -10.63 3.12
N VAL A 113 8.76 -9.65 2.22
CA VAL A 113 9.71 -9.49 1.10
C VAL A 113 11.11 -9.13 1.60
N ALA A 114 11.21 -8.20 2.56
CA ALA A 114 12.48 -7.82 3.16
C ALA A 114 13.16 -9.01 3.84
N LEU A 115 12.41 -9.78 4.65
CA LEU A 115 12.93 -10.96 5.32
C LEU A 115 13.41 -12.03 4.32
N ASP A 116 12.64 -12.28 3.25
CA ASP A 116 13.01 -13.24 2.21
C ASP A 116 14.34 -12.80 1.54
N ILE A 117 14.41 -11.57 1.03
CA ILE A 117 15.60 -11.04 0.32
C ILE A 117 16.85 -11.05 1.20
N VAL A 118 16.77 -10.58 2.46
CA VAL A 118 17.97 -10.51 3.32
C VAL A 118 18.44 -11.89 3.78
N GLN A 119 17.57 -12.90 3.78
CA GLN A 119 17.93 -14.26 4.20
C GLN A 119 18.52 -15.12 3.08
N ARG A 120 18.20 -14.80 1.82
CA ARG A 120 18.69 -15.52 0.63
C ARG A 120 20.22 -15.62 0.60
N ALA A 121 20.68 -16.77 0.12
CA ALA A 121 22.10 -17.03 -0.13
C ALA A 121 22.43 -16.81 -1.62
N GLY A 122 23.71 -16.58 -1.93
CA GLY A 122 24.17 -16.48 -3.33
C GLY A 122 24.15 -15.08 -3.94
N GLY A 123 24.38 -14.03 -3.13
CA GLY A 123 24.47 -12.65 -3.60
C GLY A 123 25.23 -11.76 -2.60
N ALA A 124 25.09 -10.43 -2.77
CA ALA A 124 25.57 -9.46 -1.79
C ALA A 124 24.84 -9.61 -0.45
N ASP A 125 25.49 -9.21 0.65
CA ASP A 125 24.80 -9.03 1.92
C ASP A 125 23.85 -7.83 1.81
N TRP A 126 22.55 -8.07 1.97
CA TRP A 126 21.54 -7.02 1.89
C TRP A 126 21.12 -6.55 3.28
N ARG A 127 20.95 -5.23 3.40
CA ARG A 127 20.20 -4.58 4.48
C ARG A 127 18.99 -3.89 3.86
N ALA A 128 17.80 -4.22 4.35
CA ALA A 128 16.56 -3.62 3.88
C ALA A 128 16.01 -2.64 4.93
N THR A 129 15.72 -1.42 4.50
CA THR A 129 15.04 -0.41 5.30
C THR A 129 13.62 -0.22 4.75
N ILE A 130 12.61 -0.43 5.57
CA ILE A 130 11.21 -0.17 5.21
C ILE A 130 10.74 1.07 5.95
N VAL A 131 10.14 2.04 5.27
CA VAL A 131 9.76 3.32 5.88
C VAL A 131 8.27 3.64 5.73
N ASP A 132 7.64 4.10 6.81
CA ASP A 132 6.27 4.62 6.75
C ASP A 132 6.25 6.09 6.29
N TRP A 133 5.35 6.41 5.37
CA TRP A 133 5.12 7.79 4.93
C TRP A 133 4.67 8.70 6.09
N PRO A 134 5.02 10.00 6.07
CA PRO A 134 4.37 10.98 6.94
C PRO A 134 2.85 10.94 6.73
N GLY A 135 2.07 10.86 7.80
CA GLY A 135 0.61 10.74 7.70
C GLY A 135 0.05 9.33 7.65
N LEU A 136 0.88 8.29 7.49
CA LEU A 136 0.46 6.89 7.34
C LEU A 136 1.19 5.96 8.33
N GLY A 137 0.79 4.68 8.35
CA GLY A 137 1.42 3.63 9.17
C GLY A 137 1.62 4.00 10.64
N TYR A 138 2.83 3.79 11.14
CA TYR A 138 3.23 4.13 12.51
C TYR A 138 3.86 5.53 12.63
N SER A 139 4.11 6.22 11.51
CA SER A 139 4.57 7.61 11.48
C SER A 139 3.52 8.60 12.03
N ASP A 140 4.02 9.77 12.42
CA ASP A 140 3.19 10.89 12.86
C ASP A 140 2.25 11.36 11.75
N ARG A 141 1.07 11.85 12.16
CA ARG A 141 0.00 12.29 11.24
C ARG A 141 -0.41 13.75 11.47
N PRO A 142 0.53 14.71 11.32
CA PRO A 142 0.24 16.10 11.56
C PRO A 142 -0.81 16.62 10.57
N LYS A 143 -1.56 17.65 10.98
CA LYS A 143 -2.38 18.43 10.06
C LYS A 143 -1.47 19.30 9.20
N ILE A 144 -1.12 18.80 8.01
CA ILE A 144 -0.41 19.54 6.95
C ILE A 144 -1.18 19.40 5.62
N ASP A 145 -0.76 20.15 4.61
CA ASP A 145 -1.33 20.11 3.27
C ASP A 145 -0.61 19.06 2.43
N TYR A 146 -0.92 17.79 2.73
CA TYR A 146 -0.43 16.64 1.98
C TYR A 146 -0.76 16.78 0.48
N ASN A 147 0.27 16.70 -0.35
CA ASN A 147 0.20 16.65 -1.81
C ASN A 147 1.41 15.83 -2.34
N ALA A 148 1.44 15.55 -3.65
CA ALA A 148 2.50 14.77 -4.26
C ALA A 148 3.91 15.37 -4.04
N ASP A 149 4.05 16.70 -4.01
CA ASP A 149 5.34 17.36 -3.80
C ASP A 149 5.82 17.25 -2.35
N VAL A 150 4.91 17.24 -1.37
CA VAL A 150 5.23 16.98 0.04
C VAL A 150 5.74 15.54 0.22
N MET A 151 5.08 14.57 -0.43
CA MET A 151 5.51 13.17 -0.37
C MET A 151 6.85 12.97 -1.11
N GLU A 152 7.03 13.58 -2.28
CA GLU A 152 8.30 13.59 -3.01
C GLU A 152 9.41 14.21 -2.16
N LYS A 153 9.17 15.36 -1.53
CA LYS A 153 10.15 16.00 -0.65
C LYS A 153 10.53 15.09 0.52
N PHE A 154 9.56 14.44 1.16
CA PHE A 154 9.86 13.46 2.21
C PHE A 154 10.79 12.36 1.71
N LEU A 155 10.48 11.76 0.55
CA LEU A 155 11.31 10.70 -0.03
C LEU A 155 12.74 11.18 -0.30
N VAL A 156 12.87 12.35 -0.91
CA VAL A 156 14.17 12.98 -1.21
C VAL A 156 14.95 13.24 0.08
N ASP A 157 14.31 13.81 1.10
CA ASP A 157 14.94 14.09 2.38
C ASP A 157 15.32 12.79 3.11
N PHE A 158 14.48 11.75 3.07
CA PHE A 158 14.77 10.47 3.71
C PHE A 158 15.98 9.76 3.08
N ILE A 159 16.16 9.88 1.77
CA ILE A 159 17.31 9.31 1.06
C ILE A 159 18.57 10.14 1.27
N ASN A 160 18.48 11.48 1.20
CA ASN A 160 19.65 12.35 1.11
C ASN A 160 20.10 12.99 2.43
N SER A 161 19.28 12.96 3.49
CA SER A 161 19.64 13.69 4.73
C SER A 161 20.80 13.00 5.46
N PRO A 162 21.76 13.77 6.00
CA PRO A 162 22.98 13.24 6.64
C PRO A 162 22.70 12.50 7.96
N ASP A 163 21.55 12.74 8.56
CA ASP A 163 21.06 12.09 9.77
C ASP A 163 19.98 11.03 9.48
N SER A 164 19.67 10.78 8.21
CA SER A 164 18.73 9.73 7.82
C SER A 164 19.29 8.34 8.11
N PRO A 165 18.42 7.32 8.18
CA PRO A 165 18.84 5.92 8.28
C PRO A 165 19.68 5.46 7.08
N LEU A 166 19.58 6.16 5.95
CA LEU A 166 20.25 5.82 4.68
C LEU A 166 21.54 6.63 4.44
N LYS A 167 22.04 7.37 5.43
CA LYS A 167 23.23 8.23 5.29
C LYS A 167 24.50 7.52 4.76
N ASN A 168 24.58 6.20 4.94
CA ASN A 168 25.72 5.39 4.51
C ASN A 168 25.49 4.66 3.18
N SER A 169 24.30 4.80 2.57
CA SER A 169 23.87 3.98 1.42
C SER A 169 24.48 4.38 0.08
N ALA A 170 25.32 5.43 0.04
CA ALA A 170 26.11 5.92 -1.10
C ALA A 170 25.36 5.83 -2.47
N ASN A 171 26.11 5.72 -3.57
CA ASN A 171 25.54 5.67 -4.93
C ASN A 171 24.94 4.29 -5.29
N ASP A 172 24.98 3.31 -4.39
CA ASP A 172 24.60 1.92 -4.64
C ASP A 172 23.21 1.59 -4.06
N LEU A 173 22.47 2.59 -3.59
CA LEU A 173 21.14 2.41 -3.01
C LEU A 173 20.16 1.85 -4.05
N VAL A 174 19.55 0.72 -3.71
CA VAL A 174 18.42 0.13 -4.42
C VAL A 174 17.12 0.64 -3.81
N VAL A 175 16.11 0.97 -4.61
CA VAL A 175 14.82 1.44 -4.08
C VAL A 175 13.64 0.71 -4.73
N PHE A 176 12.80 0.11 -3.88
CA PHE A 176 11.56 -0.57 -4.26
C PHE A 176 10.36 0.22 -3.76
N GLY A 177 9.44 0.56 -4.67
CA GLY A 177 8.21 1.28 -4.32
C GLY A 177 6.98 0.49 -4.73
N GLY A 178 5.95 0.49 -3.88
CA GLY A 178 4.63 -0.05 -4.20
C GLY A 178 3.66 1.04 -4.68
N GLY A 179 2.82 0.78 -5.68
CA GLY A 179 1.71 1.67 -6.02
C GLY A 179 2.15 3.10 -6.33
N HIS A 180 1.53 4.11 -5.70
CA HIS A 180 1.90 5.52 -5.84
C HIS A 180 3.33 5.84 -5.40
N ALA A 181 3.91 5.06 -4.47
CA ALA A 181 5.29 5.25 -4.04
C ALA A 181 6.27 5.07 -5.19
N ALA A 182 6.05 4.06 -6.04
CA ALA A 182 6.87 3.81 -7.22
C ALA A 182 6.87 5.03 -8.16
N THR A 183 5.70 5.60 -8.41
CA THR A 183 5.56 6.73 -9.32
C THR A 183 6.19 8.01 -8.76
N ILE A 184 6.06 8.26 -7.45
CA ILE A 184 6.74 9.38 -6.78
C ILE A 184 8.26 9.20 -6.85
N LEU A 185 8.77 7.99 -6.63
CA LEU A 185 10.19 7.66 -6.76
C LEU A 185 10.73 7.92 -8.17
N VAL A 186 10.04 7.42 -9.20
CA VAL A 186 10.44 7.63 -10.60
C VAL A 186 10.38 9.13 -10.95
N ARG A 187 9.38 9.87 -10.46
CA ARG A 187 9.31 11.34 -10.62
C ARG A 187 10.52 12.03 -9.99
N ALA A 188 10.89 11.67 -8.77
CA ALA A 188 12.06 12.23 -8.09
C ALA A 188 13.37 11.89 -8.82
N ALA A 189 13.51 10.65 -9.30
CA ALA A 189 14.68 10.19 -10.05
C ALA A 189 14.81 10.91 -11.40
N LYS A 190 13.69 11.07 -12.15
CA LYS A 190 13.67 11.82 -13.41
C LYS A 190 14.07 13.29 -13.22
N LYS A 191 13.70 13.90 -12.11
CA LYS A 191 14.13 15.26 -11.72
C LYS A 191 15.58 15.33 -11.23
N GLY A 192 16.26 14.18 -11.08
CA GLY A 192 17.63 14.11 -10.56
C GLY A 192 17.75 14.40 -9.06
N LEU A 193 16.63 14.38 -8.32
CA LEU A 193 16.59 14.65 -6.87
C LEU A 193 17.07 13.45 -6.05
N VAL A 194 16.96 12.26 -6.60
CA VAL A 194 17.52 11.00 -6.07
C VAL A 194 18.21 10.25 -7.21
N LYS A 195 19.21 9.44 -6.88
CA LYS A 195 20.02 8.69 -7.86
C LYS A 195 20.21 7.24 -7.40
N PRO A 196 19.12 6.46 -7.28
CA PRO A 196 19.24 5.05 -6.93
C PRO A 196 19.98 4.29 -8.03
N ALA A 197 20.74 3.26 -7.64
CA ALA A 197 21.40 2.36 -8.58
C ALA A 197 20.38 1.49 -9.34
N VAL A 198 19.27 1.12 -8.69
CA VAL A 198 18.20 0.29 -9.26
C VAL A 198 16.86 0.74 -8.70
N ILE A 199 15.81 0.73 -9.54
CA ILE A 199 14.43 0.94 -9.12
C ILE A 199 13.60 -0.32 -9.42
N ALA A 200 12.77 -0.73 -8.45
CA ALA A 200 11.63 -1.62 -8.74
C ALA A 200 10.31 -0.92 -8.42
N ALA A 201 9.44 -0.89 -9.42
CA ALA A 201 8.08 -0.36 -9.35
C ALA A 201 7.10 -1.54 -9.26
N VAL A 202 6.60 -1.83 -8.06
CA VAL A 202 5.68 -2.95 -7.80
C VAL A 202 4.23 -2.47 -7.79
N ALA A 203 3.43 -3.04 -8.69
CA ALA A 203 2.06 -2.64 -8.97
C ALA A 203 1.92 -1.09 -9.07
N PRO A 204 2.72 -0.40 -9.89
CA PRO A 204 2.78 1.07 -9.87
C PRO A 204 1.43 1.69 -10.24
N THR A 205 1.02 2.68 -9.47
CA THR A 205 -0.21 3.46 -9.67
C THR A 205 0.09 4.94 -9.57
N TRP A 206 -0.76 5.78 -10.15
CA TRP A 206 -0.55 7.23 -10.13
C TRP A 206 -1.82 8.04 -9.85
N ALA A 207 -3.00 7.47 -10.09
CA ALA A 207 -4.28 8.13 -9.88
C ALA A 207 -4.99 7.60 -8.62
N GLY A 208 -5.42 8.51 -7.75
CA GLY A 208 -6.19 8.21 -6.56
C GLY A 208 -7.57 7.64 -6.90
N PRO A 209 -8.28 7.05 -5.91
CA PRO A 209 -9.53 6.33 -6.14
C PRO A 209 -10.63 7.16 -6.81
N LEU A 210 -10.81 8.44 -6.46
CA LEU A 210 -11.83 9.26 -7.11
C LEU A 210 -11.41 9.70 -8.52
N PRO A 211 -10.22 10.30 -8.74
CA PRO A 211 -9.77 10.67 -10.07
C PRO A 211 -9.76 9.52 -11.07
N ILE A 212 -9.32 8.32 -10.66
CA ILE A 212 -9.26 7.16 -11.58
C ILE A 212 -10.65 6.67 -11.98
N VAL A 213 -11.66 6.85 -11.12
CA VAL A 213 -13.04 6.38 -11.38
C VAL A 213 -13.87 7.42 -12.11
N PHE A 214 -13.78 8.68 -11.70
CA PHE A 214 -14.68 9.76 -12.11
C PHE A 214 -14.01 10.81 -13.01
N GLY A 215 -12.69 10.74 -13.21
CA GLY A 215 -11.95 11.69 -14.03
C GLY A 215 -11.58 12.98 -13.29
N ARG A 216 -11.07 13.95 -14.05
CA ARG A 216 -10.41 15.17 -13.55
C ARG A 216 -10.96 16.46 -14.19
N ASP A 217 -12.22 16.47 -14.63
CA ASP A 217 -12.82 17.71 -15.13
C ASP A 217 -12.95 18.75 -14.00
N SER A 218 -13.10 20.02 -14.37
CA SER A 218 -13.11 21.15 -13.41
C SER A 218 -14.23 21.06 -12.37
N ASN A 219 -15.37 20.47 -12.73
CA ASN A 219 -16.48 20.23 -11.80
C ASN A 219 -16.14 19.11 -10.81
N MET A 220 -15.51 18.02 -11.27
CA MET A 220 -15.00 16.97 -10.40
C MET A 220 -13.92 17.48 -9.43
N GLU A 221 -12.94 18.24 -9.91
CA GLU A 221 -11.88 18.82 -9.06
C GLU A 221 -12.45 19.72 -7.96
N SER A 222 -13.49 20.50 -8.27
CA SER A 222 -14.22 21.30 -7.27
C SER A 222 -14.88 20.43 -6.19
N ARG A 223 -15.48 19.30 -6.58
CA ARG A 223 -16.09 18.33 -5.64
C ARG A 223 -15.04 17.63 -4.79
N TYR A 224 -13.90 17.28 -5.36
CA TYR A 224 -12.75 16.71 -4.65
C TYR A 224 -12.23 17.68 -3.59
N GLY A 225 -12.10 18.96 -3.94
CA GLY A 225 -11.74 20.03 -3.00
C GLY A 225 -12.71 20.16 -1.84
N LEU A 226 -14.02 20.14 -2.11
CA LEU A 226 -15.06 20.20 -1.09
C LEU A 226 -15.00 18.98 -0.15
N LEU A 227 -14.97 17.76 -0.70
CA LEU A 227 -14.88 16.52 0.08
C LEU A 227 -13.64 16.51 0.97
N ARG A 228 -12.48 16.88 0.41
CA ARG A 228 -11.23 16.99 1.17
C ARG A 228 -11.34 18.01 2.30
N GLY A 229 -11.93 19.18 2.03
CA GLY A 229 -12.21 20.20 3.04
C GLY A 229 -13.07 19.66 4.19
N THR A 230 -14.15 18.94 3.86
CA THR A 230 -15.04 18.30 4.83
C THR A 230 -14.32 17.26 5.67
N LEU A 231 -13.55 16.34 5.06
CA LEU A 231 -12.78 15.33 5.80
C LEU A 231 -11.72 15.96 6.74
N ARG A 232 -11.16 17.11 6.36
CA ARG A 232 -10.19 17.84 7.20
C ARG A 232 -10.84 18.60 8.36
N ALA A 233 -12.13 18.94 8.27
CA ALA A 233 -12.84 19.71 9.28
C ALA A 233 -12.90 18.99 10.65
N PRO A 234 -12.71 19.70 11.77
CA PRO A 234 -12.90 19.13 13.10
C PRO A 234 -14.37 18.75 13.34
N GLY A 235 -14.62 17.69 14.11
CA GLY A 235 -15.97 17.18 14.35
C GLY A 235 -16.55 16.44 13.13
N VAL A 236 -17.14 17.18 12.19
CA VAL A 236 -17.85 16.62 11.02
C VAL A 236 -16.94 15.72 10.17
N GLY A 237 -15.71 16.16 9.88
CA GLY A 237 -14.77 15.36 9.11
C GLY A 237 -14.35 14.08 9.82
N TRP A 238 -14.24 14.10 11.15
CA TRP A 238 -13.94 12.91 11.95
C TRP A 238 -15.11 11.93 11.97
N MET A 239 -16.35 12.43 12.10
CA MET A 239 -17.56 11.59 12.02
C MET A 239 -17.68 10.92 10.65
N MET A 240 -17.48 11.68 9.56
CA MET A 240 -17.54 11.16 8.20
C MET A 240 -16.43 10.12 7.94
N TYR A 241 -15.19 10.40 8.37
CA TYR A 241 -14.09 9.45 8.26
C TYR A 241 -14.38 8.16 9.04
N ASN A 242 -14.93 8.25 10.24
CA ASN A 242 -15.28 7.06 11.03
C ASN A 242 -16.36 6.22 10.36
N MET A 243 -17.36 6.86 9.76
CA MET A 243 -18.45 6.15 9.11
C MET A 243 -18.01 5.46 7.81
N LEU A 244 -17.18 6.15 7.00
CA LEU A 244 -16.86 5.72 5.64
C LEU A 244 -15.54 4.95 5.52
N VAL A 245 -14.56 5.25 6.36
CA VAL A 245 -13.19 4.73 6.23
C VAL A 245 -12.81 3.87 7.44
N SER A 246 -13.02 4.35 8.66
CA SER A 246 -12.68 3.60 9.90
C SER A 246 -13.75 2.56 10.25
N ASN A 247 -13.90 1.56 9.39
CA ASN A 247 -14.85 0.46 9.51
C ASN A 247 -14.22 -0.84 9.03
N GLU A 248 -14.10 -1.84 9.92
CA GLU A 248 -13.52 -3.15 9.62
C GLU A 248 -14.19 -3.83 8.41
N LYS A 249 -15.51 -3.72 8.28
CA LYS A 249 -16.24 -4.32 7.14
C LYS A 249 -15.91 -3.59 5.82
N ALA A 250 -15.71 -2.28 5.88
CA ALA A 250 -15.31 -1.51 4.70
C ALA A 250 -13.88 -1.90 4.27
N ILE A 251 -12.95 -1.96 5.22
CA ILE A 251 -11.57 -2.42 5.00
C ILE A 251 -11.57 -3.84 4.41
N GLN A 252 -12.27 -4.78 5.05
CA GLN A 252 -12.38 -6.16 4.57
C GLN A 252 -12.96 -6.22 3.16
N SER A 253 -14.01 -5.44 2.88
CA SER A 253 -14.64 -5.37 1.57
C SER A 253 -13.67 -4.86 0.50
N GLN A 254 -12.96 -3.76 0.76
CA GLN A 254 -11.93 -3.23 -0.14
C GLN A 254 -10.84 -4.25 -0.41
N TYR A 255 -10.34 -4.91 0.65
CA TYR A 255 -9.30 -5.91 0.52
C TYR A 255 -9.72 -7.09 -0.35
N LYS A 256 -10.92 -7.63 -0.12
CA LYS A 256 -11.47 -8.76 -0.89
C LYS A 256 -11.84 -8.44 -2.33
N SER A 257 -12.01 -7.16 -2.67
CA SER A 257 -12.53 -6.76 -3.98
C SER A 257 -11.47 -6.22 -4.93
N HIS A 258 -10.44 -5.54 -4.42
CA HIS A 258 -9.49 -4.83 -5.27
C HIS A 258 -8.04 -4.84 -4.76
N VAL A 259 -7.80 -5.02 -3.46
CA VAL A 259 -6.43 -4.95 -2.90
C VAL A 259 -5.72 -6.29 -3.01
N TYR A 260 -6.38 -7.38 -2.63
CA TYR A 260 -5.91 -8.75 -2.81
C TYR A 260 -6.64 -9.42 -3.96
N ALA A 261 -5.96 -10.35 -4.61
CA ALA A 261 -6.56 -11.21 -5.63
C ALA A 261 -7.37 -12.36 -5.02
N ASP A 262 -6.87 -12.97 -3.94
CA ASP A 262 -7.57 -14.05 -3.24
C ASP A 262 -8.26 -13.52 -1.96
N PRO A 263 -9.61 -13.50 -1.90
CA PRO A 263 -10.33 -13.06 -0.73
C PRO A 263 -10.10 -13.92 0.52
N ASN A 264 -9.56 -15.15 0.38
CA ASN A 264 -9.20 -16.02 1.50
C ASN A 264 -7.92 -15.56 2.21
N ASN A 265 -7.05 -14.80 1.54
CA ASN A 265 -5.86 -14.20 2.15
C ASN A 265 -6.21 -12.98 3.03
N VAL A 266 -7.45 -12.50 2.99
CA VAL A 266 -7.94 -11.39 3.83
C VAL A 266 -8.34 -11.94 5.21
N THR A 267 -7.33 -12.16 6.05
CA THR A 267 -7.51 -12.72 7.40
C THR A 267 -8.04 -11.68 8.39
N PRO A 268 -8.62 -12.11 9.54
CA PRO A 268 -9.00 -11.19 10.61
C PRO A 268 -7.84 -10.33 11.11
N GLU A 269 -6.62 -10.89 11.20
CA GLU A 269 -5.43 -10.18 11.67
C GLU A 269 -5.02 -9.05 10.73
N VAL A 270 -5.12 -9.26 9.41
CA VAL A 270 -4.90 -8.19 8.42
C VAL A 270 -5.92 -7.07 8.63
N VAL A 271 -7.21 -7.42 8.75
CA VAL A 271 -8.28 -6.41 8.95
C VAL A 271 -8.09 -5.64 10.25
N GLU A 272 -7.76 -6.33 11.35
CA GLU A 272 -7.52 -5.72 12.66
C GLU A 272 -6.34 -4.75 12.62
N SER A 273 -5.21 -5.17 12.02
CA SER A 273 -4.03 -4.31 11.86
C SER A 273 -4.36 -3.03 11.08
N ARG A 274 -5.03 -3.17 9.93
CA ARG A 274 -5.42 -2.04 9.08
C ARG A 274 -6.45 -1.14 9.79
N TYR A 275 -7.40 -1.72 10.51
CA TYR A 275 -8.38 -0.97 11.29
C TYR A 275 -7.72 -0.15 12.40
N ALA A 276 -6.72 -0.70 13.11
CA ALA A 276 -5.98 0.03 14.14
C ALA A 276 -5.30 1.29 13.59
N LEU A 277 -4.80 1.26 12.35
CA LEU A 277 -4.21 2.42 11.68
C LEU A 277 -5.21 3.56 11.47
N THR A 278 -6.47 3.23 11.18
CA THR A 278 -7.54 4.24 11.01
C THR A 278 -7.93 4.93 12.32
N LYS A 279 -7.61 4.34 13.48
CA LYS A 279 -7.91 4.93 14.80
C LYS A 279 -6.86 5.90 15.29
N LYS A 280 -5.68 5.94 14.66
CA LYS A 280 -4.60 6.85 15.08
C LYS A 280 -5.00 8.31 14.91
N GLN A 281 -4.56 9.16 15.83
CA GLN A 281 -4.81 10.60 15.76
C GLN A 281 -4.29 11.15 14.43
N GLY A 282 -5.14 11.89 13.69
CA GLY A 282 -4.77 12.45 12.40
C GLY A 282 -4.90 11.52 11.19
N ALA A 283 -5.38 10.27 11.36
CA ALA A 283 -5.52 9.25 10.29
C ALA A 283 -6.35 9.65 9.07
N ARG A 284 -7.02 10.80 9.08
CA ARG A 284 -7.83 11.27 7.95
C ARG A 284 -7.11 12.20 6.98
N TYR A 285 -5.98 12.81 7.38
CA TYR A 285 -5.42 13.93 6.60
C TYR A 285 -4.73 13.50 5.31
N ALA A 286 -3.77 12.58 5.39
CA ALA A 286 -3.11 12.03 4.20
C ALA A 286 -4.07 11.16 3.36
N PRO A 287 -4.90 10.29 3.96
CA PRO A 287 -5.94 9.56 3.23
C PRO A 287 -6.94 10.43 2.46
N ALA A 288 -7.37 11.57 3.03
CA ALA A 288 -8.23 12.50 2.30
C ALA A 288 -7.53 13.10 1.07
N ALA A 289 -6.22 13.37 1.16
CA ALA A 289 -5.42 13.85 0.03
C ALA A 289 -5.25 12.76 -1.04
N PHE A 290 -5.00 11.51 -0.62
CA PHE A 290 -4.93 10.34 -1.51
C PHE A 290 -6.24 10.12 -2.26
N LEU A 291 -7.35 10.02 -1.52
CA LEU A 291 -8.69 9.76 -2.06
C LEU A 291 -9.07 10.75 -3.15
N THR A 292 -8.70 12.01 -2.96
CA THR A 292 -9.08 13.15 -3.81
C THR A 292 -8.03 13.54 -4.85
N GLY A 293 -6.97 12.75 -5.00
CA GLY A 293 -5.98 12.95 -6.06
C GLY A 293 -4.90 14.00 -5.82
N LEU A 294 -4.79 14.57 -4.61
CA LEU A 294 -3.68 15.50 -4.32
C LEU A 294 -2.32 14.81 -4.25
N LEU A 295 -2.31 13.51 -3.95
CA LEU A 295 -1.07 12.72 -3.93
C LEU A 295 -0.70 12.17 -5.30
N ASP A 296 -1.49 12.48 -6.34
CA ASP A 296 -1.24 11.99 -7.68
C ASP A 296 -0.07 12.78 -8.30
N PRO A 297 1.04 12.10 -8.65
CA PRO A 297 2.27 12.76 -9.11
C PRO A 297 2.17 13.29 -10.55
N VAL A 298 1.17 12.85 -11.30
CA VAL A 298 0.91 13.18 -12.71
C VAL A 298 -0.61 13.25 -12.94
N GLN A 299 -1.02 13.85 -14.05
CA GLN A 299 -2.44 14.08 -14.38
C GLN A 299 -2.97 13.17 -15.49
N SER A 300 -2.08 12.50 -16.23
CA SER A 300 -2.43 11.63 -17.35
C SER A 300 -1.56 10.38 -17.43
N ARG A 301 -2.01 9.41 -18.22
CA ARG A 301 -1.23 8.20 -18.53
C ARG A 301 0.02 8.55 -19.33
N GLU A 302 -0.07 9.52 -20.24
CA GLU A 302 1.04 9.95 -21.08
C GLU A 302 2.16 10.53 -20.20
N GLU A 303 1.82 11.39 -19.23
CA GLU A 303 2.76 11.89 -18.24
C GLU A 303 3.33 10.76 -17.38
N PHE A 304 2.50 9.78 -16.99
CA PHE A 304 2.94 8.61 -16.24
C PHE A 304 3.99 7.80 -17.01
N VAL A 305 3.74 7.47 -18.28
CA VAL A 305 4.70 6.75 -19.14
C VAL A 305 5.96 7.58 -19.37
N ASP A 306 5.82 8.89 -19.58
CA ASP A 306 6.93 9.83 -19.77
C ASP A 306 7.86 9.91 -18.54
N LEU A 307 7.35 9.65 -17.33
CA LEU A 307 8.21 9.51 -16.14
C LEU A 307 9.23 8.38 -16.31
N PHE A 308 8.78 7.21 -16.76
CA PHE A 308 9.64 6.04 -16.95
C PHE A 308 10.56 6.23 -18.15
N THR A 309 10.05 6.69 -19.30
CA THR A 309 10.87 7.00 -20.48
C THR A 309 12.01 7.97 -20.15
N GLY A 310 11.80 8.91 -19.22
CA GLY A 310 12.84 9.82 -18.75
C GLY A 310 14.06 9.16 -18.07
N LEU A 311 13.96 7.88 -17.69
CA LEU A 311 15.02 7.08 -17.08
C LEU A 311 15.77 6.18 -18.07
N ASP A 312 15.40 6.19 -19.36
CA ASP A 312 16.03 5.39 -20.40
C ASP A 312 17.56 5.57 -20.43
N GLY A 313 18.27 4.44 -20.40
CA GLY A 313 19.73 4.37 -20.33
C GLY A 313 20.38 4.94 -19.06
N LYS A 314 19.60 5.38 -18.05
CA LYS A 314 20.12 6.04 -16.84
C LYS A 314 20.06 5.16 -15.61
N ILE A 315 18.93 4.50 -15.37
CA ILE A 315 18.68 3.70 -14.17
C ILE A 315 17.96 2.41 -14.61
N PRO A 316 18.44 1.21 -14.23
CA PRO A 316 17.70 -0.02 -14.40
C PRO A 316 16.36 0.02 -13.65
N VAL A 317 15.25 -0.21 -14.37
CA VAL A 317 13.91 -0.22 -13.79
C VAL A 317 13.21 -1.56 -14.05
N LEU A 318 12.80 -2.23 -12.98
CA LEU A 318 11.86 -3.34 -13.03
C LEU A 318 10.44 -2.81 -12.78
N VAL A 319 9.51 -3.18 -13.65
CA VAL A 319 8.07 -3.02 -13.41
C VAL A 319 7.46 -4.39 -13.13
N VAL A 320 6.85 -4.53 -11.96
CA VAL A 320 6.09 -5.73 -11.57
C VAL A 320 4.60 -5.41 -11.68
N SER A 321 3.95 -5.87 -12.75
CA SER A 321 2.49 -5.84 -12.85
C SER A 321 1.87 -7.05 -12.17
N SER A 322 0.58 -7.00 -11.88
CA SER A 322 -0.15 -8.09 -11.23
C SER A 322 -1.37 -8.52 -12.04
N LYS A 323 -1.66 -9.83 -12.01
CA LYS A 323 -2.73 -10.47 -12.81
C LYS A 323 -4.14 -10.05 -12.41
N GLY A 324 -4.37 -9.95 -11.10
CA GLY A 324 -5.68 -9.67 -10.50
C GLY A 324 -5.96 -8.19 -10.25
N SER A 325 -5.12 -7.29 -10.74
CA SER A 325 -5.33 -5.85 -10.57
C SER A 325 -6.67 -5.39 -11.16
N PRO A 326 -7.38 -4.44 -10.52
CA PRO A 326 -8.58 -3.82 -11.09
C PRO A 326 -8.33 -3.26 -12.49
N ARG A 327 -9.31 -3.41 -13.40
CA ARG A 327 -9.17 -3.08 -14.83
C ARG A 327 -8.47 -1.74 -15.13
N ARG A 328 -8.83 -0.68 -14.39
CA ARG A 328 -8.27 0.66 -14.60
C ARG A 328 -6.79 0.71 -14.21
N SER A 329 -6.46 0.31 -12.98
CA SER A 329 -5.07 0.26 -12.50
C SER A 329 -4.21 -0.69 -13.35
N LYS A 330 -4.76 -1.84 -13.75
CA LYS A 330 -4.10 -2.77 -14.68
C LYS A 330 -3.75 -2.10 -16.00
N ALA A 331 -4.68 -1.32 -16.57
CA ALA A 331 -4.42 -0.61 -17.82
C ALA A 331 -3.31 0.44 -17.69
N GLU A 332 -3.16 1.08 -16.53
CA GLU A 332 -2.02 1.98 -16.27
C GLU A 332 -0.70 1.21 -16.19
N MET A 333 -0.66 0.08 -15.46
CA MET A 333 0.55 -0.75 -15.38
C MET A 333 0.95 -1.29 -16.76
N GLU A 334 -0.01 -1.79 -17.54
CA GLU A 334 0.24 -2.31 -18.89
C GLU A 334 0.74 -1.26 -19.88
N ALA A 335 0.44 0.02 -19.65
CA ALA A 335 0.98 1.12 -20.48
C ALA A 335 2.50 1.27 -20.37
N LEU A 336 3.12 0.72 -19.30
CA LEU A 336 4.57 0.68 -19.13
C LEU A 336 5.24 -0.49 -19.86
N ARG A 337 4.46 -1.45 -20.39
CA ARG A 337 5.02 -2.60 -21.11
C ARG A 337 5.71 -2.12 -22.38
N GLY A 338 7.02 -2.31 -22.46
CA GLY A 338 7.83 -1.89 -23.60
C GLY A 338 8.16 -0.40 -23.64
N ALA A 339 7.87 0.37 -22.59
CA ALA A 339 8.38 1.74 -22.46
C ALA A 339 9.92 1.70 -22.36
N SER A 340 10.63 2.60 -23.05
CA SER A 340 12.09 2.48 -23.22
C SER A 340 12.88 2.59 -21.91
N GLY A 341 12.38 3.33 -20.93
CA GLY A 341 12.98 3.41 -19.60
C GLY A 341 12.61 2.26 -18.65
N VAL A 342 11.89 1.23 -19.11
CA VAL A 342 11.61 0.02 -18.34
C VAL A 342 12.54 -1.09 -18.83
N THR A 343 13.51 -1.46 -17.99
CA THR A 343 14.51 -2.50 -18.29
C THR A 343 13.87 -3.88 -18.35
N LYS A 344 12.99 -4.18 -17.39
CA LYS A 344 12.30 -5.48 -17.31
C LYS A 344 10.87 -5.26 -16.88
N PHE A 345 9.95 -5.96 -17.53
CA PHE A 345 8.53 -5.97 -17.17
C PHE A 345 8.10 -7.40 -16.89
N VAL A 346 7.59 -7.66 -15.69
CA VAL A 346 7.12 -8.99 -15.29
C VAL A 346 5.67 -8.92 -14.79
N GLU A 347 5.00 -10.07 -14.76
CA GLU A 347 3.63 -10.17 -14.26
C GLU A 347 3.52 -11.29 -13.21
N VAL A 348 3.10 -10.92 -12.00
CA VAL A 348 2.98 -11.83 -10.85
C VAL A 348 1.52 -12.06 -10.42
N PRO A 349 1.21 -13.11 -9.64
CA PRO A 349 -0.06 -13.22 -8.94
C PRO A 349 -0.31 -12.04 -7.99
N GLY A 350 -1.58 -11.76 -7.66
CA GLY A 350 -1.97 -10.65 -6.79
C GLY A 350 -2.74 -9.55 -7.50
N ALA A 351 -3.17 -8.56 -6.72
CA ALA A 351 -3.87 -7.37 -7.19
C ALA A 351 -3.05 -6.10 -6.89
N LEU A 352 -3.50 -5.21 -6.02
CA LEU A 352 -2.79 -3.94 -5.76
C LEU A 352 -1.66 -4.05 -4.73
N LEU A 353 -1.64 -5.12 -3.91
CA LEU A 353 -0.55 -5.39 -2.95
C LEU A 353 0.08 -6.79 -3.17
N PRO A 354 0.63 -7.10 -4.36
CA PRO A 354 1.25 -8.41 -4.59
C PRO A 354 2.44 -8.67 -3.65
N GLN A 355 3.14 -7.62 -3.20
CA GLN A 355 4.23 -7.71 -2.23
C GLN A 355 3.77 -8.17 -0.84
N GLU A 356 2.52 -7.90 -0.48
CA GLU A 356 1.96 -8.32 0.81
C GLU A 356 1.29 -9.70 0.68
N GLU A 357 0.57 -9.92 -0.42
CA GLU A 357 -0.22 -11.14 -0.65
C GLU A 357 0.62 -12.32 -1.15
N TYR A 358 1.57 -12.09 -2.05
CA TYR A 358 2.45 -13.12 -2.64
C TYR A 358 3.93 -12.75 -2.45
N PRO A 359 4.39 -12.54 -1.19
CA PRO A 359 5.69 -11.95 -0.90
C PRO A 359 6.85 -12.73 -1.48
N SER A 360 6.84 -14.07 -1.43
CA SER A 360 7.95 -14.89 -1.97
C SER A 360 8.06 -14.82 -3.49
N VAL A 361 6.95 -14.66 -4.20
CA VAL A 361 6.98 -14.51 -5.68
C VAL A 361 7.53 -13.14 -6.04
N VAL A 362 7.11 -12.09 -5.33
CA VAL A 362 7.65 -10.74 -5.54
C VAL A 362 9.13 -10.68 -5.17
N ALA A 363 9.53 -11.27 -4.03
CA ALA A 363 10.92 -11.34 -3.60
C ALA A 363 11.81 -12.07 -4.62
N GLU A 364 11.31 -13.14 -5.24
CA GLU A 364 12.02 -13.85 -6.31
C GLU A 364 12.31 -12.94 -7.50
N GLU A 365 11.30 -12.27 -8.05
CA GLU A 365 11.46 -11.38 -9.21
C GLU A 365 12.39 -10.20 -8.90
N LEU A 366 12.26 -9.61 -7.72
CA LEU A 366 13.14 -8.55 -7.25
C LEU A 366 14.58 -9.03 -7.13
N PHE A 367 14.79 -10.20 -6.50
CA PHE A 367 16.13 -10.75 -6.28
C PHE A 367 16.81 -11.15 -7.59
N GLN A 368 16.09 -11.80 -8.51
CA GLN A 368 16.61 -12.13 -9.83
C GLN A 368 17.02 -10.87 -10.61
N PHE A 369 16.19 -9.83 -10.58
CA PHE A 369 16.53 -8.57 -11.24
C PHE A 369 17.79 -7.93 -10.63
N LEU A 370 17.93 -7.96 -9.30
CA LEU A 370 19.14 -7.49 -8.64
C LEU A 370 20.39 -8.26 -9.07
N GLN A 371 20.30 -9.57 -9.31
CA GLN A 371 21.42 -10.37 -9.82
C GLN A 371 21.75 -10.06 -11.28
N GLU A 372 20.76 -9.73 -12.10
CA GLU A 372 20.93 -9.36 -13.51
C GLU A 372 21.57 -7.97 -13.68
N THR A 373 21.39 -7.07 -12.70
CA THR A 373 21.86 -5.67 -12.77
C THR A 373 23.02 -5.34 -11.82
N SER A 374 23.51 -6.32 -11.04
CA SER A 374 24.62 -6.14 -10.08
C SER A 374 26.00 -6.13 -10.69
#